data_AF-A0A7J3X5S8-F1
#
_entry.id   AF-A0A7J3X5S8-F1
#
_cell.length_a   1.000
_cell.length_b   1.000
_cell.length_c   1.000
_cell.angle_alpha   90.00
_cell.angle_beta   90.00
_cell.angle_gamma   90.00
#
_symmetry.space_group_name_H-M   'P 1'
#
loop_
_entity.id
_entity.type
_entity.pdbx_description
1 polymer ?
#
loop_
_entity_poly.entity_id
_entity_poly.type
_entity_poly.pdbx_seq_one_letter_code
_entity_poly.pdbx_strand_id
1 'polypeptide(L)'
;PVYISWGPGNRSALVRVPLSGNGAGKTIEFRLPDACGNIYLAVAASLLAGLRGLQERVDPGPPLHSSAYATQGLPRVPASLGEAVEELARSRAARESPLAALLEKYVEVKQREWREYLEACRSGCTGVTEWEIARYLER
;
A
#
# COMPACT_ATOMS: atom_id res chain seq x y z
N PRO A 1 7.30 -5.15 -1.13
CA PRO A 1 7.68 -4.67 -2.48
C PRO A 1 7.76 -3.14 -2.46
N VAL A 2 8.69 -2.52 -3.20
CA VAL A 2 8.91 -1.06 -3.15
C VAL A 2 8.66 -0.34 -4.48
N TYR A 3 8.60 -1.09 -5.59
CA TYR A 3 8.39 -0.55 -6.94
C TYR A 3 7.00 -0.92 -7.46
N ILE A 4 6.27 0.07 -7.96
CA ILE A 4 4.96 -0.09 -8.61
C ILE A 4 5.18 -0.78 -9.95
N SER A 5 4.82 -2.06 -10.00
CA SER A 5 5.06 -2.96 -11.12
C SER A 5 4.16 -4.18 -11.02
N TRP A 6 3.86 -4.80 -12.16
CA TRP A 6 3.17 -6.08 -12.21
C TRP A 6 3.88 -7.06 -13.15
N GLY A 7 3.76 -8.37 -12.92
CA GLY A 7 4.33 -9.35 -13.85
C GLY A 7 4.01 -10.82 -13.56
N PRO A 8 4.04 -11.68 -14.60
CA PRO A 8 3.78 -13.11 -14.46
C PRO A 8 4.93 -13.82 -13.76
N GLY A 9 4.63 -14.56 -12.69
CA GLY A 9 5.61 -15.31 -11.91
C GLY A 9 6.59 -14.44 -11.11
N ASN A 10 6.57 -13.12 -11.27
CA ASN A 10 7.60 -12.22 -10.75
C ASN A 10 7.43 -11.93 -9.25
N ARG A 11 8.29 -12.53 -8.41
CA ARG A 11 8.29 -12.33 -6.95
C ARG A 11 8.99 -11.03 -6.49
N SER A 12 9.51 -10.22 -7.40
CA SER A 12 10.00 -8.88 -7.09
C SER A 12 8.97 -7.79 -7.39
N ALA A 13 7.97 -8.09 -8.23
CA ALA A 13 6.89 -7.16 -8.56
C ALA A 13 5.91 -6.97 -7.39
N LEU A 14 5.22 -5.82 -7.40
CA LEU A 14 4.22 -5.45 -6.41
C LEU A 14 2.90 -6.20 -6.63
N VAL A 15 2.47 -6.37 -7.89
CA VAL A 15 1.41 -7.28 -8.28
C VAL A 15 2.01 -8.48 -9.02
N ARG A 16 1.81 -9.68 -8.52
CA ARG A 16 2.26 -10.92 -9.17
C ARG A 16 1.07 -11.65 -9.76
N VAL A 17 1.22 -12.13 -10.99
CA VAL A 17 0.28 -13.08 -11.59
C VAL A 17 0.91 -14.47 -11.49
N PRO A 18 0.46 -15.37 -10.60
CA PRO A 18 1.03 -16.71 -10.50
C PRO A 18 0.97 -17.45 -11.84
N LEU A 19 2.03 -18.21 -12.15
CA LEU A 19 2.06 -19.05 -13.36
C LEU A 19 1.14 -20.26 -13.22
N SER A 20 0.92 -20.72 -11.99
CA SER A 20 -0.06 -21.74 -11.63
C SER A 20 -1.49 -21.22 -11.78
N GLY A 21 -2.43 -22.15 -11.98
CA GLY A 21 -3.86 -21.85 -12.19
C GLY A 21 -4.17 -21.58 -13.66
N ASN A 22 -5.22 -22.24 -14.17
CA ASN A 22 -5.77 -22.07 -15.51
C ASN A 22 -7.26 -21.76 -15.44
N GLY A 23 -7.79 -21.05 -16.43
CA GLY A 23 -9.20 -20.65 -16.49
C GLY A 23 -9.65 -19.96 -15.20
N ALA A 24 -10.65 -20.55 -14.53
CA ALA A 24 -11.22 -20.05 -13.28
C ALA A 24 -10.24 -20.05 -12.09
N GLY A 25 -9.15 -20.80 -12.14
CA GLY A 25 -8.13 -20.84 -11.09
C GLY A 25 -7.09 -19.72 -11.19
N LYS A 26 -7.22 -18.78 -12.13
CA LYS A 26 -6.26 -17.70 -12.31
C LYS A 26 -6.47 -16.61 -11.26
N THR A 27 -5.39 -16.22 -10.58
CA THR A 27 -5.43 -15.23 -9.51
C THR A 27 -4.46 -14.08 -9.74
N ILE A 28 -4.66 -13.01 -8.95
CA ILE A 28 -3.76 -11.87 -8.85
C ILE A 28 -3.29 -11.81 -7.39
N GLU A 29 -1.98 -11.75 -7.18
CA GLU A 29 -1.35 -11.65 -5.87
C GLU A 29 -0.89 -10.20 -5.65
N PHE A 30 -1.62 -9.44 -4.84
CA PHE A 30 -1.22 -8.09 -4.42
C PHE A 30 -0.37 -8.17 -3.15
N ARG A 31 0.90 -7.78 -3.25
CA ARG A 31 1.94 -8.13 -2.27
C ARG A 31 2.39 -6.97 -1.39
N LEU A 32 1.68 -5.84 -1.47
CA LEU A 32 1.99 -4.63 -0.70
C LEU A 32 1.49 -4.71 0.76
N PRO A 33 0.27 -5.19 1.06
CA PRO A 33 -0.24 -5.20 2.43
C PRO A 33 0.61 -6.08 3.37
N ASP A 34 0.73 -5.63 4.61
CA ASP A 34 1.36 -6.36 5.72
C ASP A 34 0.35 -6.65 6.85
N ALA A 35 0.81 -7.34 7.91
CA ALA A 35 -0.03 -7.76 9.02
C ALA A 35 -0.36 -6.64 10.03
N CYS A 36 0.26 -5.46 9.92
CA CYS A 36 0.00 -4.33 10.81
C CYS A 36 -1.26 -3.56 10.42
N GLY A 37 -1.70 -3.68 9.16
CA GLY A 37 -2.92 -3.06 8.65
C GLY A 37 -4.20 -3.79 9.08
N ASN A 38 -5.31 -3.06 9.14
CA ASN A 38 -6.63 -3.67 9.28
C ASN A 38 -6.98 -4.44 8.00
N ILE A 39 -7.12 -5.77 8.11
CA ILE A 39 -7.36 -6.65 6.97
C ILE A 39 -8.64 -6.31 6.20
N TYR A 40 -9.70 -5.86 6.88
CA TYR A 40 -10.95 -5.48 6.23
C TYR A 40 -10.77 -4.24 5.36
N LEU A 41 -10.03 -3.24 5.86
CA LEU A 41 -9.72 -2.03 5.09
C LEU A 41 -8.78 -2.34 3.92
N ALA A 42 -7.78 -3.19 4.13
CA ALA A 42 -6.86 -3.60 3.07
C ALA A 42 -7.58 -4.31 1.92
N VAL A 43 -8.46 -5.26 2.23
CA VAL A 43 -9.27 -5.98 1.23
C VAL A 43 -10.25 -5.04 0.55
N ALA A 44 -10.99 -4.22 1.30
CA ALA A 44 -11.95 -3.28 0.73
C ALA A 44 -11.28 -2.26 -0.21
N ALA A 45 -10.15 -1.67 0.20
CA ALA A 45 -9.39 -0.74 -0.64
C ALA A 45 -8.86 -1.41 -1.92
N SER A 46 -8.36 -2.64 -1.81
CA SER A 46 -7.86 -3.40 -2.98
C SER A 46 -8.97 -3.71 -3.99
N LEU A 47 -10.15 -4.11 -3.50
CA LEU A 47 -11.32 -4.38 -4.33
C LEU A 47 -11.84 -3.12 -5.03
N LEU A 48 -11.94 -2.00 -4.29
CA LEU A 48 -12.40 -0.73 -4.84
C LEU A 48 -11.43 -0.19 -5.90
N ALA A 49 -10.12 -0.31 -5.68
CA ALA A 49 -9.11 0.08 -6.66
C ALA A 49 -9.20 -0.79 -7.94
N GLY A 50 -9.35 -2.10 -7.77
CA GLY A 50 -9.53 -3.02 -8.90
C GLY A 50 -10.81 -2.74 -9.69
N LEU A 51 -11.93 -2.52 -8.99
CA LEU A 51 -13.22 -2.21 -9.61
C LEU A 51 -13.17 -0.89 -10.39
N ARG A 52 -12.56 0.15 -9.82
CA ARG A 52 -12.34 1.43 -10.52
C ARG A 52 -11.51 1.21 -11.78
N GLY A 53 -10.41 0.46 -11.69
CA GLY A 53 -9.58 0.13 -12.85
C GLY A 53 -10.35 -0.55 -13.99
N LEU A 54 -11.26 -1.47 -13.65
CA LEU A 54 -12.15 -2.11 -14.62
C LEU A 54 -13.16 -1.14 -15.23
N GLN A 55 -13.80 -0.30 -14.42
CA GLN A 55 -14.80 0.67 -14.86
C GLN A 55 -14.19 1.75 -15.77
N GLU A 56 -13.01 2.25 -15.40
CA GLU A 56 -12.28 3.29 -16.15
C GLU A 56 -11.39 2.72 -17.26
N ARG A 57 -11.30 1.38 -17.37
CA ARG A 57 -10.44 0.67 -18.35
C ARG A 57 -8.99 1.13 -18.30
N VAL A 58 -8.46 1.25 -17.08
CA VAL A 58 -7.08 1.70 -16.84
C VAL A 58 -6.11 0.68 -17.43
N ASP A 59 -5.18 1.15 -18.26
CA ASP A 59 -4.06 0.34 -18.76
C ASP A 59 -3.02 0.18 -17.63
N PRO A 60 -2.75 -1.05 -17.15
CA PRO A 60 -1.72 -1.29 -16.13
C PRO A 60 -0.29 -1.20 -16.68
N GLY A 61 -0.14 -0.95 -17.99
CA GLY A 61 1.15 -0.94 -18.69
C GLY A 61 1.69 -2.34 -18.95
N PRO A 62 2.88 -2.44 -19.56
CA PRO A 62 3.47 -3.74 -19.90
C PRO A 62 3.87 -4.54 -18.65
N PRO A 63 3.79 -5.89 -18.71
CA PRO A 63 4.27 -6.73 -17.63
C PRO A 63 5.79 -6.67 -17.49
N LEU A 64 6.26 -6.67 -16.25
CA LEU A 64 7.67 -6.70 -15.91
C LEU A 64 8.17 -8.16 -15.80
N HIS A 65 9.06 -8.54 -16.71
CA HIS A 65 9.70 -9.86 -16.73
C HIS A 65 11.03 -9.90 -15.97
N SER A 66 11.72 -8.78 -15.86
CA SER A 66 12.97 -8.64 -15.12
C SER A 66 12.74 -8.47 -13.61
N SER A 67 13.82 -8.57 -12.83
CA SER A 67 13.78 -8.18 -11.42
C SER A 67 13.47 -6.69 -11.27
N ALA A 68 12.46 -6.35 -10.48
CA ALA A 68 12.10 -4.97 -10.16
C ALA A 68 13.26 -4.23 -9.47
N TYR A 69 14.08 -4.93 -8.68
CA TYR A 69 15.24 -4.33 -8.02
C TYR A 69 16.36 -3.94 -8.97
N ALA A 70 16.45 -4.59 -10.13
CA ALA A 70 17.45 -4.32 -11.16
C ALA A 70 16.91 -3.43 -12.30
N THR A 71 15.64 -3.04 -12.24
CA THR A 71 14.99 -2.26 -13.30
C THR A 71 14.97 -0.79 -12.91
N GLN A 72 15.53 0.06 -13.78
CA GLN A 72 15.56 1.51 -13.54
C GLN A 72 14.26 2.19 -13.98
N GLY A 73 13.95 3.33 -13.37
CA GLY A 73 12.82 4.17 -13.77
C GLY A 73 11.44 3.68 -13.31
N LEU A 74 11.35 2.61 -12.51
CA LEU A 74 10.07 2.17 -11.96
C LEU A 74 9.56 3.15 -10.89
N PRO A 75 8.27 3.52 -10.90
CA PRO A 75 7.68 4.32 -9.84
C PRO A 75 7.79 3.59 -8.50
N ARG A 76 7.87 4.34 -7.39
CA ARG A 76 7.99 3.79 -6.04
C ARG A 76 6.72 4.02 -5.25
N VAL A 77 6.46 3.11 -4.32
CA VAL A 77 5.47 3.35 -3.27
C VAL A 77 5.99 4.42 -2.30
N PRO A 78 5.11 5.09 -1.55
CA PRO A 78 5.51 6.02 -0.49
C PRO A 78 6.55 5.41 0.46
N ALA A 79 7.55 6.19 0.85
CA ALA A 79 8.67 5.73 1.68
C ALA A 79 8.39 5.80 3.18
N SER A 80 7.33 6.50 3.58
CA SER A 80 6.94 6.69 4.98
C SER A 80 5.42 6.68 5.15
N LEU A 81 4.95 6.48 6.40
CA LEU A 81 3.54 6.62 6.74
C LEU A 81 3.03 8.02 6.39
N GLY A 82 3.83 9.06 6.65
CA GLY A 82 3.49 10.44 6.31
C GLY A 82 3.17 10.61 4.82
N GLU A 83 4.08 10.19 3.94
CA GLU A 83 3.87 10.24 2.49
C GLU A 83 2.66 9.42 2.05
N ALA A 84 2.48 8.21 2.60
CA ALA A 84 1.35 7.35 2.25
C ALA A 84 0.00 7.98 2.60
N VAL A 85 -0.07 8.65 3.75
CA VAL A 85 -1.28 9.32 4.22
C VAL A 85 -1.56 10.61 3.44
N GLU A 86 -0.53 11.33 3.02
CA GLU A 86 -0.68 12.48 2.11
C GLU A 86 -1.22 12.06 0.73
N GLU A 87 -0.68 10.99 0.15
CA GLU A 87 -1.17 10.44 -1.11
C GLU A 87 -2.63 9.97 -0.98
N LEU A 88 -2.98 9.31 0.13
CA LEU A 88 -4.36 8.91 0.40
C LEU A 88 -5.30 10.13 0.52
N ALA A 89 -4.88 11.20 1.19
CA ALA A 89 -5.68 12.41 1.36
C ALA A 89 -5.95 13.14 0.04
N ARG A 90 -5.00 13.11 -0.90
CA ARG A 90 -5.13 13.74 -2.23
C ARG A 90 -5.85 12.83 -3.23
N SER A 91 -5.94 11.53 -2.95
CA SER A 91 -6.49 10.53 -3.85
C SER A 91 -7.93 10.82 -4.23
N ARG A 92 -8.17 10.99 -5.53
CA ARG A 92 -9.51 11.04 -6.11
C ARG A 92 -10.27 9.74 -5.86
N ALA A 93 -9.58 8.59 -5.92
CA ALA A 93 -10.17 7.28 -5.68
C ALA A 93 -10.64 7.08 -4.25
N ALA A 94 -9.93 7.60 -3.26
CA ALA A 94 -10.42 7.58 -1.88
C ALA A 94 -11.68 8.44 -1.72
N ARG A 95 -11.65 9.67 -2.26
CA ARG A 95 -12.74 10.67 -2.12
C ARG A 95 -14.05 10.25 -2.81
N GLU A 96 -13.97 9.57 -3.95
CA GLU A 96 -15.14 9.10 -4.69
C GLU A 96 -15.61 7.71 -4.24
N SER A 97 -14.88 7.06 -3.33
CA SER A 97 -15.25 5.71 -2.88
C SER A 97 -16.42 5.72 -1.89
N PRO A 98 -17.16 4.60 -1.77
CA PRO A 98 -18.14 4.42 -0.69
C PRO A 98 -17.57 4.53 0.73
N LEU A 99 -16.23 4.49 0.88
CA LEU A 99 -15.53 4.61 2.15
C LEU A 99 -15.05 6.03 2.44
N ALA A 100 -15.37 7.04 1.62
CA ALA A 100 -14.79 8.38 1.71
C ALA A 100 -14.81 8.98 3.12
N ALA A 101 -15.97 8.98 3.80
CA ALA A 101 -16.12 9.52 5.15
C ALA A 101 -15.26 8.76 6.19
N LEU A 102 -15.13 7.43 6.03
CA LEU A 102 -14.26 6.61 6.88
C LEU A 102 -12.78 6.93 6.62
N LEU A 103 -12.39 7.04 5.34
CA LEU A 103 -11.01 7.30 4.93
C LEU A 103 -10.55 8.69 5.36
N GLU A 104 -11.43 9.69 5.35
CA GLU A 104 -11.15 11.03 5.89
C GLU A 104 -10.75 10.97 7.36
N LYS A 105 -11.54 10.27 8.19
CA LYS A 105 -11.20 10.05 9.61
C LYS A 105 -9.97 9.18 9.79
N TYR A 106 -9.77 8.19 8.93
CA TYR A 106 -8.57 7.35 8.95
C TYR A 106 -7.30 8.19 8.69
N VAL A 107 -7.35 9.10 7.72
CA VAL A 107 -6.27 10.06 7.43
C VAL A 107 -5.99 10.92 8.66
N GLU A 108 -7.00 11.51 9.30
CA GLU A 108 -6.82 12.31 10.51
C GLU A 108 -6.10 11.54 11.63
N VAL A 109 -6.51 10.29 11.87
CA VAL A 109 -5.92 9.42 12.89
C VAL A 109 -4.47 9.08 12.55
N LYS A 110 -4.18 8.72 11.29
CA LYS A 110 -2.83 8.32 10.87
C LYS A 110 -1.87 9.50 10.73
N GLN A 111 -2.34 10.69 10.38
CA GLN A 111 -1.54 11.90 10.46
C GLN A 111 -1.14 12.24 11.90
N ARG A 112 -2.05 12.04 12.87
CA ARG A 112 -1.74 12.23 14.28
C ARG A 112 -0.69 11.21 14.75
N GLU A 113 -0.89 9.94 14.43
CA GLU A 113 0.08 8.87 14.70
C GLU A 113 1.48 9.20 14.17
N TRP A 114 1.56 9.68 12.92
CA TRP A 114 2.82 10.08 12.31
C TRP A 114 3.47 11.29 13.02
N ARG A 115 2.70 12.28 13.45
CA ARG A 115 3.22 13.43 14.21
C ARG A 115 3.77 13.02 15.57
N GLU A 116 3.05 12.15 16.29
CA GLU A 116 3.50 11.61 17.58
C GLU A 116 4.82 10.82 17.43
N TYR A 117 4.91 9.98 16.39
CA TYR A 117 6.15 9.26 16.06
C TYR A 117 7.32 10.23 15.76
N LEU A 118 7.10 11.23 14.91
CA LEU A 118 8.14 12.23 14.59
C LEU A 118 8.60 13.01 15.82
N GLU A 119 7.68 13.31 16.74
CA GLU A 119 7.99 13.97 18.00
C GLU A 119 8.90 13.10 18.89
N ALA A 120 8.58 11.81 19.00
CA ALA A 120 9.41 10.84 19.71
C ALA A 120 10.78 10.65 19.04
N CYS A 121 10.85 10.75 17.71
CA CYS A 121 12.08 10.61 16.93
C CYS A 121 13.02 11.83 16.91
N ARG A 122 12.64 12.97 17.53
CA ARG A 122 13.44 14.21 17.48
C ARG A 122 14.87 14.06 18.02
N SER A 123 15.15 13.05 18.85
CA SER A 123 16.48 12.71 19.39
C SER A 123 17.27 11.69 18.56
N GLY A 124 16.77 11.30 17.38
CA GLY A 124 17.37 10.31 16.49
C GLY A 124 16.71 8.94 16.63
N CYS A 125 16.26 8.38 15.51
CA CYS A 125 15.62 7.07 15.44
C CYS A 125 16.56 6.05 14.80
N THR A 126 17.48 5.52 15.61
CA THR A 126 18.38 4.42 15.21
C THR A 126 17.88 3.04 15.68
N GLY A 127 16.68 2.97 16.26
CA GLY A 127 16.07 1.75 16.80
C GLY A 127 14.61 1.94 17.18
N VAL A 128 14.02 0.94 17.85
CA VAL A 128 12.64 0.99 18.37
C VAL A 128 12.54 2.06 19.45
N THR A 129 11.62 3.00 19.28
CA THR A 129 11.37 4.11 20.21
C THR A 129 10.53 3.65 21.41
N GLU A 130 10.67 4.33 22.55
CA GLU A 130 9.81 4.11 23.72
C GLU A 130 8.33 4.34 23.38
N TRP A 131 8.04 5.30 22.49
CA TRP A 131 6.69 5.53 22.00
C TRP A 131 6.12 4.31 21.26
N GLU A 132 6.90 3.64 20.41
CA GLU A 132 6.46 2.42 19.72
C GLU A 132 6.15 1.28 20.70
N ILE A 133 6.98 1.10 21.73
CA ILE A 133 6.78 0.09 22.78
C ILE A 133 5.48 0.38 23.54
N ALA A 134 5.35 1.60 24.08
CA ALA A 134 4.16 1.99 24.84
C ALA A 134 2.88 1.95 23.99
N ARG A 135 2.98 2.27 22.69
CA ARG A 135 1.82 2.36 21.79
C ARG A 135 1.33 1.01 21.29
N TYR A 136 2.25 0.09 21.00
CA TYR A 136 1.95 -1.16 20.29
C TYR A 136 2.18 -2.43 21.11
N LEU A 137 3.07 -2.43 22.11
CA LEU A 137 3.41 -3.62 22.89
C LEU A 137 2.72 -3.66 24.26
N GLU A 138 2.62 -2.52 24.96
CA GLU A 138 2.13 -2.46 26.34
C GLU A 138 0.61 -2.27 26.48
N ARG A 139 -0.16 -2.57 25.41
CA ARG A 139 -1.61 -2.43 25.39
C ARG A 139 -2.36 -3.69 25.79
#